data_AF-A0A1B0BE39-F1
#
_entry.id   AF-A0A1B0BE39-F1
#
_cell.length_a   1.000
_cell.length_b   1.000
_cell.length_c   1.000
_cell.angle_alpha   90.00
_cell.angle_beta   90.00
_cell.angle_gamma   90.00
#
_symmetry.space_group_name_H-M   'P 1'
#
loop_
_entity.id
_entity.type
_entity.pdbx_description
1 polymer ?
#
loop_
_entity_poly.entity_id
_entity_poly.type
_entity_poly.pdbx_seq_one_letter_code
_entity_poly.pdbx_strand_id
1 'polypeptide(L)' 'MQIEFICTCTSPVTLCNLGVGATFGESILHDLPRDSTVVTKTTCELLRVEQQDFRLIWEVS' A
#
# COMPACT_ATOMS: atom_id res chain seq x y z
N MET A 1 -14.32 2.08 -3.44
CA MET A 1 -12.96 1.97 -2.87
C MET A 1 -12.05 2.85 -3.71
N GLN A 2 -11.70 4.03 -3.23
CA GLN A 2 -10.67 4.89 -3.82
C GLN A 2 -9.57 5.10 -2.79
N ILE A 3 -8.40 4.56 -3.07
CA ILE A 3 -7.21 4.70 -2.23
C ILE A 3 -6.18 5.51 -3.02
N GLU A 4 -5.59 6.52 -2.40
CA GLU A 4 -4.52 7.31 -3.01
C GLU A 4 -3.21 7.13 -2.28
N PHE A 5 -2.13 7.03 -3.07
CA PHE A 5 -0.79 7.21 -2.55
C PHE A 5 -0.42 8.68 -2.64
N ILE A 6 0.09 9.21 -1.54
CA ILE A 6 0.52 10.59 -1.40
C ILE A 6 1.99 10.59 -1.01
N CYS A 7 2.83 11.22 -1.84
CA CYS A 7 4.20 11.55 -1.44
C CYS A 7 4.15 12.63 -0.36
N THR A 8 4.85 12.42 0.77
CA THR A 8 4.95 13.40 1.86
C THR A 8 6.12 14.38 1.66
N CYS A 9 6.50 14.62 0.40
CA CYS A 9 7.42 15.69 0.03
C CYS A 9 6.78 17.07 0.37
N THR A 10 7.55 18.16 0.24
CA THR A 10 7.21 19.55 0.67
C THR A 10 5.81 20.05 0.29
N SER A 11 5.14 19.42 -0.68
CA SER A 11 3.70 19.50 -0.92
C SER A 11 3.13 18.10 -1.15
N PRO A 12 1.95 17.75 -0.62
CA PRO A 12 1.33 16.45 -0.88
C PRO A 12 0.97 16.32 -2.36
N VAL A 13 1.56 15.32 -3.02
CA VAL A 13 1.27 14.99 -4.42
C VAL A 13 0.66 13.59 -4.48
N THR A 14 -0.50 13.47 -5.12
CA THR A 14 -1.11 12.17 -5.44
C THR A 14 -0.24 11.47 -6.49
N LEU A 15 0.36 10.34 -6.11
CA LEU A 15 1.19 9.51 -6.98
C LEU A 15 0.33 8.63 -7.88
N CYS A 16 -0.67 7.95 -7.30
CA CYS A 16 -1.60 7.11 -8.04
C CYS A 16 -2.90 6.85 -7.26
N ASN A 17 -3.91 6.39 -8.00
CA ASN A 17 -5.21 5.96 -7.51
C ASN A 17 -5.34 4.44 -7.64
N LEU A 18 -5.72 3.76 -6.56
CA LEU A 18 -6.03 2.34 -6.56
C LEU A 18 -7.55 2.10 -6.46
N GLY A 19 -8.01 1.14 -7.26
CA GLY A 19 -9.37 0.61 -7.25
C GLY A 19 -9.50 -0.68 -6.43
N VAL A 20 -10.71 -1.25 -6.46
CA VAL A 20 -11.01 -2.53 -5.81
C VAL A 20 -10.11 -3.64 -6.37
N GLY A 21 -9.60 -4.51 -5.49
CA GLY A 21 -8.73 -5.63 -5.87
C GLY A 21 -7.25 -5.28 -6.02
N ALA A 22 -6.88 -4.01 -5.93
CA ALA A 22 -5.48 -3.60 -5.92
C ALA A 22 -4.82 -3.87 -4.57
N THR A 23 -3.53 -4.21 -4.60
CA THR A 23 -2.68 -4.46 -3.44
C THR A 23 -1.60 -3.38 -3.32
N PHE A 24 -1.10 -3.15 -2.11
CA PHE A 24 0.00 -2.22 -1.83
C PHE A 24 0.75 -2.59 -0.56
N GLY A 25 1.99 -2.11 -0.42
CA GLY A 25 2.81 -2.31 0.78
C GLY A 25 3.91 -3.36 0.61
N GLU A 26 4.20 -3.74 -0.64
CA GLU A 26 5.24 -4.68 -1.06
C GLU A 26 6.67 -4.22 -0.72
N SER A 27 6.87 -2.95 -0.36
CA SER A 27 8.16 -2.42 0.11
C SER A 27 8.72 -3.21 1.31
N ILE A 28 7.84 -3.89 2.05
CA ILE A 28 8.19 -4.77 3.17
C ILE A 28 9.00 -6.01 2.77
N LEU A 29 8.99 -6.39 1.48
CA LEU A 29 9.84 -7.47 0.94
C LEU A 29 11.29 -7.06 0.80
N HIS A 30 11.55 -5.76 0.62
CA HIS A 30 12.86 -5.22 0.32
C HIS A 30 13.52 -4.51 1.52
N ASP A 31 12.88 -4.56 2.70
CA ASP A 31 13.28 -3.81 3.91
C ASP A 31 13.52 -2.31 3.64
N LEU A 32 12.81 -1.76 2.64
CA LEU A 32 12.88 -0.35 2.30
C LEU A 32 11.93 0.46 3.18
N PRO A 33 12.32 1.69 3.56
CA PRO A 33 11.42 2.60 4.25
C PRO A 33 10.19 2.91 3.38
N ARG A 34 9.09 3.28 4.03
CA ARG A 34 7.86 3.61 3.34
C ARG A 34 7.97 4.99 2.70
N ASP A 35 8.11 5.04 1.38
CA ASP A 35 8.32 6.29 0.62
C ASP A 35 7.03 7.09 0.32
N SER A 36 5.87 6.56 0.70
CA SER A 36 4.57 7.21 0.47
C SER A 36 3.52 6.87 1.52
N THR A 37 2.62 7.81 1.77
CA THR A 37 1.47 7.63 2.65
C THR A 37 0.28 7.15 1.84
N VAL A 38 -0.51 6.23 2.39
CA VAL A 38 -1.73 5.75 1.76
C VAL A 38 -2.92 6.39 2.47
N VAL A 39 -3.80 7.03 1.70
CA VAL A 39 -5.01 7.71 2.21
C VAL A 39 -6.24 7.14 1.52
N THR A 40 -7.23 6.76 2.32
CA THR A 40 -8.54 6.36 1.81
C THR A 40 -9.41 7.58 1.59
N LYS A 41 -9.94 7.76 0.37
CA LYS A 41 -10.87 8.87 0.03
C LYS A 41 -12.34 8.53 0.30
N THR A 42 -12.62 7.25 0.44
CA THR A 42 -13.95 6.71 0.75
C THR A 42 -13.81 5.70 1.88
N THR A 43 -14.93 5.27 2.47
CA THR A 43 -14.93 4.06 3.30
C THR A 43 -14.39 2.89 2.48
N CYS A 44 -13.39 2.20 3.03
CA CYS A 44 -12.71 1.08 2.39
C CYS A 44 -12.55 -0.03 3.42
N GLU A 45 -12.77 -1.27 2.98
CA GLU A 45 -12.40 -2.46 3.75
C GLU A 45 -11.08 -2.97 3.20
N LEU A 46 -10.13 -3.27 4.08
CA LEU A 46 -8.78 -3.69 3.71
C LEU A 46 -8.47 -5.02 4.39
N LEU A 47 -7.92 -5.95 3.61
CA LEU A 47 -7.33 -7.15 4.17
C LEU A 47 -5.88 -6.84 4.57
N ARG A 48 -5.56 -7.04 5.85
CA ARG A 48 -4.20 -6.89 6.36
C ARG A 48 -3.55 -8.27 6.49
N VAL A 49 -2.37 -8.40 5.90
CA VAL A 49 -1.48 -9.57 6.07
C VAL A 49 -0.28 -9.11 6.91
N GLU A 50 0.13 -9.91 7.89
CA GLU A 50 1.31 -9.60 8.70
C GLU A 50 2.60 -9.88 7.92
N GLN A 51 3.70 -9.18 8.24
CA GLN A 51 4.96 -9.32 7.51
C GLN A 51 5.50 -10.76 7.48
N GLN A 52 5.37 -11.48 8.60
CA GLN A 52 5.81 -12.88 8.68
C GLN A 52 5.01 -13.77 7.73
N ASP A 53 3.68 -13.58 7.68
CA ASP A 53 2.79 -14.36 6.81
C ASP A 53 2.92 -13.95 5.34
N PHE A 54 3.27 -12.69 5.07
CA PHE A 54 3.38 -12.17 3.71
C PHE A 54 4.45 -12.91 2.89
N ARG A 55 5.59 -13.24 3.50
CA ARG A 55 6.65 -14.04 2.84
C ARG A 55 6.15 -15.42 2.44
N LEU A 56 5.36 -16.06 3.30
CA LEU A 56 4.78 -17.38 3.04
C LEU A 56 3.77 -17.37 1.89
N ILE A 57 3.11 -16.24 1.61
CA ILE A 57 2.15 -16.11 0.50
C ILE A 57 2.87 -15.71 -0.80
N TRP A 58 3.89 -14.84 -0.70
CA TRP A 58 4.64 -14.35 -1.84
C TRP A 58 5.52 -15.41 -2.51
N GLU A 59 6.15 -16.30 -1.73
CA GLU A 59 7.01 -17.37 -2.27
C GLU A 59 6.24 -18.45 -3.07
N VAL A 60 4.91 -18.48 -2.96
CA VAL A 60 4.05 -19.48 -3.61
C VAL A 60 3.39 -18.97 -4.90
N SER A 61 3.65 -17.72 -5.31
CA SER A 61 3.09 -17.10 -6.53
C SER A 61 4.04 -17.15 -7.72
#